data_AF-A0A8H3DJG7-F1
#
_entry.id   AF-A0A8H3DJG7-F1
#
_cell.length_a   1.000
_cell.length_b   1.000
_cell.length_c   1.000
_cell.angle_alpha   90.00
_cell.angle_beta   90.00
_cell.angle_gamma   90.00
#
_symmetry.space_group_name_H-M   'P 1'
#
loop_
_entity.id
_entity.type
_entity.pdbx_description
1 polymer ?
#
loop_
_entity_poly.entity_id
_entity_poly.type
_entity_poly.pdbx_seq_one_letter_code
_entity_poly.pdbx_strand_id
1 'polypeptide(L)'
;MHTLSLLVALGAALSASASRIHHRPDNYLTKIAPNTPPSNRTVTPQPHQELVAILDKRATGKVNIGYFVNWGIYARAFYPQNIDTSTLTHIFYSFVDVDPSTGSVKLSDPDADQVKHYDGDSWNDTGNNLYGNFKQFYLLKQKNRSLKVLLSIGGWTYSQAGHFNFVTDASARATFSSSAISLLEDNGLDGVDIDYEYPSAGAQAQGYAALLSELRTALNSHATKKGETNPYQITAVVPAGKSNYANLLVSQMDPSLTFWNLMAYDYTGSWSTTSDDQANLYGPTNSDTDTDTAIKWYIANGATTSKLVMGTYISRSSGSIKFNADDLYKACHSMAAHLKIPTESANLSAESVPVLGRRVFMTTRLSL
;
A
#
# COMPACT_ATOMS: atom_id res chain seq x y z
N MET A 1 -16.12 37.90 71.81
CA MET A 1 -15.36 39.02 71.23
C MET A 1 -14.69 38.55 69.95
N HIS A 2 -14.93 39.28 68.85
CA HIS A 2 -14.22 39.31 67.54
C HIS A 2 -14.29 38.03 66.65
N THR A 3 -15.10 37.93 65.57
CA THR A 3 -15.22 38.61 64.24
C THR A 3 -14.48 37.91 63.07
N LEU A 4 -15.28 37.46 62.08
CA LEU A 4 -15.11 37.43 60.59
C LEU A 4 -13.85 36.76 59.95
N SER A 5 -13.89 35.99 58.84
CA SER A 5 -14.66 36.10 57.58
C SER A 5 -14.77 34.80 56.75
N LEU A 6 -15.80 34.82 55.90
CA LEU A 6 -16.22 33.96 54.76
C LEU A 6 -15.14 33.42 53.80
N LEU A 7 -15.34 32.19 53.29
CA LEU A 7 -15.51 31.93 51.85
C LEU A 7 -16.22 30.58 51.62
N VAL A 8 -17.28 30.60 50.81
CA VAL A 8 -18.11 29.45 50.39
C VAL A 8 -17.67 29.00 49.00
N ALA A 9 -17.54 27.69 48.77
CA ALA A 9 -17.63 27.12 47.43
C ALA A 9 -18.34 25.76 47.50
N LEU A 10 -19.62 25.76 47.09
CA LEU A 10 -20.46 24.60 46.86
C LEU A 10 -20.24 24.15 45.41
N GLY A 11 -19.90 22.87 45.19
CA GLY A 11 -19.76 22.31 43.84
C GLY A 11 -20.27 20.88 43.81
N ALA A 12 -21.56 20.72 43.47
CA ALA A 12 -22.17 19.42 43.20
C ALA A 12 -21.68 18.90 41.84
N ALA A 13 -21.05 17.73 41.81
CA ALA A 13 -20.78 17.00 40.58
C ALA A 13 -22.01 16.14 40.25
N LEU A 14 -22.81 16.62 39.30
CA LEU A 14 -23.93 15.90 38.71
C LEU A 14 -23.41 14.80 37.79
N SER A 15 -24.03 13.62 37.92
CA SER A 15 -23.95 12.48 37.03
C SER A 15 -24.19 12.86 35.57
N ALA A 16 -23.26 12.54 34.68
CA ALA A 16 -23.49 12.56 33.23
C ALA A 16 -23.80 11.13 32.77
N SER A 17 -25.05 10.90 32.35
CA SER A 17 -25.51 9.65 31.76
C SER A 17 -24.87 9.42 30.39
N ALA A 18 -24.49 8.16 30.12
CA ALA A 18 -24.22 7.65 28.80
C ALA A 18 -25.49 7.72 27.91
N SER A 19 -25.48 8.60 26.91
CA SER A 19 -26.10 8.42 25.59
C SER A 19 -25.83 9.66 24.75
N ARG A 20 -25.10 9.49 23.63
CA ARG A 20 -25.06 10.36 22.42
C ARG A 20 -23.81 10.02 21.61
N ILE A 21 -23.74 8.78 21.12
CA ILE A 21 -22.95 8.43 19.94
C ILE A 21 -23.99 8.30 18.82
N HIS A 22 -23.79 9.02 17.72
CA HIS A 22 -24.74 9.34 16.64
C HIS A 22 -25.73 10.49 16.93
N HIS A 23 -25.30 11.71 16.63
CA HIS A 23 -26.20 12.74 16.08
C HIS A 23 -25.52 13.38 14.87
N ARG A 24 -26.19 13.31 13.71
CA ARG A 24 -25.92 14.26 12.63
C ARG A 24 -26.56 15.60 13.02
N PRO A 25 -25.97 16.75 12.69
CA PRO A 25 -26.52 18.05 13.04
C PRO A 25 -27.93 18.27 12.47
N ASP A 26 -28.80 18.95 13.22
CA ASP A 26 -30.23 19.19 12.88
C ASP A 26 -30.45 20.03 11.60
N ASN A 27 -29.38 20.56 11.00
CA ASN A 27 -29.41 21.39 9.79
C ASN A 27 -28.91 20.66 8.52
N TYR A 28 -28.69 19.34 8.56
CA TYR A 28 -28.19 18.61 7.39
C TYR A 28 -29.17 18.62 6.18
N LEU A 29 -30.46 18.94 6.41
CA LEU A 29 -31.49 19.05 5.38
C LEU A 29 -31.80 20.49 4.93
N THR A 30 -31.25 21.53 5.57
CA THR A 30 -31.45 22.92 5.12
C THR A 30 -30.45 23.26 4.03
N LYS A 31 -30.84 22.94 2.80
CA LYS A 31 -30.15 23.30 1.56
C LYS A 31 -30.15 24.82 1.41
N ILE A 32 -29.01 25.48 1.59
CA ILE A 32 -28.76 26.73 0.87
C ILE A 32 -28.59 26.32 -0.60
N ALA A 33 -29.38 26.91 -1.49
CA ALA A 33 -29.32 26.61 -2.91
C ALA A 33 -27.86 26.70 -3.43
N PRO A 34 -27.44 25.83 -4.36
CA PRO A 34 -26.15 26.00 -5.01
C PRO A 34 -26.16 27.35 -5.75
N ASN A 35 -25.12 28.17 -5.55
CA ASN A 35 -24.90 29.50 -6.17
C ASN A 35 -25.56 30.73 -5.49
N THR A 36 -25.39 30.90 -4.18
CA THR A 36 -25.46 32.27 -3.59
C THR A 36 -24.04 32.75 -3.29
N PRO A 37 -23.59 33.93 -3.79
CA PRO A 37 -22.26 34.45 -3.49
C PRO A 37 -22.11 34.67 -1.97
N PRO A 38 -20.95 34.32 -1.38
CA PRO A 38 -20.75 34.51 0.05
C PRO A 38 -20.73 36.01 0.39
N SER A 39 -21.63 36.43 1.29
CA SER A 39 -21.51 37.74 1.92
C SER A 39 -20.42 37.71 2.98
N ASN A 40 -19.42 38.58 2.77
CA ASN A 40 -18.38 39.05 3.67
C ASN A 40 -18.08 38.20 4.93
N ARG A 41 -17.29 37.14 4.75
CA ARG A 41 -16.25 36.80 5.74
C ARG A 41 -14.94 37.40 5.28
N THR A 42 -14.38 38.30 6.08
CA THR A 42 -13.01 38.77 5.93
C THR A 42 -12.07 37.65 6.37
N VAL A 43 -11.83 36.69 5.46
CA VAL A 43 -10.75 35.72 5.58
C VAL A 43 -9.53 36.38 4.96
N THR A 44 -8.46 36.52 5.74
CA THR A 44 -7.15 36.93 5.22
C THR A 44 -6.75 35.95 4.11
N PRO A 45 -6.55 36.40 2.85
CA PRO A 45 -6.26 35.49 1.76
C PRO A 45 -4.89 34.85 1.97
N GLN A 46 -4.86 33.55 2.28
CA GLN A 46 -3.77 32.70 1.82
C GLN A 46 -3.94 32.61 0.30
N PRO A 47 -2.91 32.92 -0.50
CA PRO A 47 -3.05 33.01 -1.95
C PRO A 47 -3.62 31.70 -2.50
N HIS A 48 -4.75 31.80 -3.21
CA HIS A 48 -5.50 30.67 -3.79
C HIS A 48 -4.65 29.82 -4.75
N GLN A 49 -3.50 30.33 -5.19
CA GLN A 49 -2.48 29.60 -5.95
C GLN A 49 -1.75 28.53 -5.12
N GLU A 50 -1.56 28.70 -3.81
CA GLU A 50 -0.88 27.71 -2.95
C GLU A 50 -1.76 26.47 -2.74
N LEU A 51 -3.06 26.64 -2.48
CA LEU A 51 -3.99 25.51 -2.30
C LEU A 51 -4.23 24.74 -3.60
N VAL A 52 -4.32 25.44 -4.74
CA VAL A 52 -4.46 24.82 -6.06
C VAL A 52 -3.15 24.14 -6.48
N ALA A 53 -1.98 24.73 -6.20
CA ALA A 53 -0.68 24.09 -6.44
C ALA A 53 -0.43 22.87 -5.54
N ILE A 54 -0.96 22.85 -4.30
CA ILE A 54 -0.89 21.69 -3.39
C ILE A 54 -1.81 20.54 -3.86
N LEU A 55 -2.92 20.85 -4.53
CA LEU A 55 -3.82 19.86 -5.12
C LEU A 55 -3.31 19.38 -6.50
N ASP A 56 -2.78 20.26 -7.35
CA ASP A 56 -2.21 19.93 -8.65
C ASP A 56 -0.89 19.14 -8.55
N LYS A 57 -0.08 19.37 -7.50
CA LYS A 57 1.07 18.50 -7.17
C LYS A 57 0.68 17.05 -6.93
N ARG A 58 -0.58 16.78 -6.55
CA ARG A 58 -1.07 15.44 -6.20
C ARG A 58 -1.72 14.70 -7.38
N ALA A 59 -2.03 15.40 -8.47
CA ALA A 59 -2.50 14.79 -9.72
C ALA A 59 -1.36 14.40 -10.67
N THR A 60 -0.10 14.75 -10.33
CA THR A 60 1.11 14.53 -11.16
C THR A 60 2.32 14.03 -10.33
N GLY A 61 2.11 13.59 -9.09
CA GLY A 61 3.17 13.22 -8.14
C GLY A 61 3.64 11.76 -8.25
N LYS A 62 4.89 11.51 -7.84
CA LYS A 62 5.41 10.15 -7.64
C LYS A 62 4.61 9.46 -6.52
N VAL A 63 4.43 8.14 -6.62
CA VAL A 63 3.87 7.34 -5.53
C VAL A 63 4.98 6.89 -4.57
N ASN A 64 4.67 6.82 -3.28
CA ASN A 64 5.54 6.28 -2.23
C ASN A 64 4.72 5.26 -1.43
N ILE A 65 5.16 4.00 -1.48
CA ILE A 65 4.37 2.83 -1.08
C ILE A 65 5.10 2.11 0.04
N GLY A 66 4.37 1.78 1.11
CA GLY A 66 4.85 0.88 2.16
C GLY A 66 3.99 -0.37 2.24
N TYR A 67 4.62 -1.55 2.25
CA TYR A 67 3.94 -2.81 2.57
C TYR A 67 3.84 -2.97 4.08
N PHE A 68 2.64 -3.24 4.58
CA PHE A 68 2.38 -3.58 5.97
C PHE A 68 1.92 -5.04 6.04
N VAL A 69 2.76 -5.90 6.61
CA VAL A 69 2.44 -7.30 6.80
C VAL A 69 1.60 -7.49 8.07
N ASN A 70 0.45 -8.14 7.98
CA ASN A 70 -0.50 -8.27 9.09
C ASN A 70 0.11 -9.03 10.28
N TRP A 71 0.97 -10.02 10.02
CA TRP A 71 1.75 -10.73 11.03
C TRP A 71 2.87 -9.90 11.69
N GLY A 72 3.10 -8.67 11.21
CA GLY A 72 4.08 -7.73 11.77
C GLY A 72 3.76 -7.27 13.19
N ILE A 73 2.50 -7.38 13.60
CA ILE A 73 2.02 -6.95 14.93
C ILE A 73 2.41 -7.90 16.06
N TYR A 74 2.85 -9.11 15.72
CA TYR A 74 3.23 -10.14 16.69
C TYR A 74 4.70 -10.00 17.10
N ALA A 75 5.56 -10.95 16.69
CA ALA A 75 6.97 -10.99 17.10
C ALA A 75 7.77 -9.74 16.69
N ARG A 76 7.39 -9.07 15.59
CA ARG A 76 8.03 -7.83 15.13
C ARG A 76 7.57 -6.59 15.91
N ALA A 77 6.47 -6.70 16.66
CA ALA A 77 5.85 -5.62 17.43
C ALA A 77 5.74 -4.30 16.64
N PHE A 78 5.42 -4.40 15.35
CA PHE A 78 5.25 -3.26 14.46
C PHE A 78 3.77 -3.12 14.12
N TYR A 79 3.15 -2.08 14.67
CA TYR A 79 1.72 -1.83 14.60
C TYR A 79 1.41 -0.72 13.59
N PRO A 80 0.17 -0.61 13.09
CA PRO A 80 -0.21 0.45 12.15
C PRO A 80 0.13 1.86 12.68
N GLN A 81 0.03 2.09 13.99
CA GLN A 81 0.35 3.38 14.62
C GLN A 81 1.84 3.75 14.56
N ASN A 82 2.72 2.79 14.28
CA ASN A 82 4.15 3.05 14.12
C ASN A 82 4.52 3.60 12.73
N ILE A 83 3.58 3.58 11.78
CA ILE A 83 3.81 4.02 10.41
C ILE A 83 3.87 5.56 10.37
N ASP A 84 4.98 6.10 9.88
CA ASP A 84 5.05 7.52 9.50
C ASP A 84 4.33 7.72 8.17
N THR A 85 3.10 8.23 8.25
CA THR A 85 2.26 8.48 7.08
C THR A 85 2.55 9.82 6.40
N SER A 86 3.48 10.64 6.90
CA SER A 86 3.76 11.97 6.33
C SER A 86 4.42 11.93 4.96
N THR A 87 5.13 10.85 4.65
CA THR A 87 5.86 10.65 3.38
C THR A 87 5.20 9.65 2.45
N LEU A 88 4.32 8.78 2.98
CA LEU A 88 3.63 7.74 2.21
C LEU A 88 2.40 8.28 1.50
N THR A 89 2.21 7.81 0.26
CA THR A 89 0.96 8.01 -0.47
C THR A 89 0.07 6.77 -0.42
N HIS A 90 0.68 5.57 -0.37
CA HIS A 90 -0.05 4.31 -0.31
C HIS A 90 0.52 3.38 0.77
N ILE A 91 -0.36 2.60 1.39
CA ILE A 91 -0.02 1.44 2.20
C ILE A 91 -0.68 0.22 1.57
N PHE A 92 0.09 -0.83 1.37
CA PHE A 92 -0.40 -2.11 0.90
C PHE A 92 -0.51 -3.04 2.09
N TYR A 93 -1.74 -3.44 2.42
CA TYR A 93 -2.02 -4.33 3.54
C TYR A 93 -1.88 -5.78 3.09
N SER A 94 -0.85 -6.45 3.60
CA SER A 94 -0.36 -7.73 3.11
C SER A 94 -0.45 -8.82 4.16
N PHE A 95 -0.73 -10.07 3.82
CA PHE A 95 -1.37 -10.51 2.58
C PHE A 95 -2.68 -11.17 2.94
N VAL A 96 -3.66 -11.06 2.05
CA VAL A 96 -4.84 -11.92 2.08
C VAL A 96 -4.67 -13.05 1.07
N ASP A 97 -5.32 -14.17 1.35
CA ASP A 97 -5.23 -15.39 0.55
C ASP A 97 -6.40 -15.47 -0.46
N VAL A 98 -6.28 -16.37 -1.43
CA VAL A 98 -7.35 -16.76 -2.33
C VAL A 98 -7.63 -18.25 -2.15
N ASP A 99 -8.90 -18.62 -2.10
CA ASP A 99 -9.30 -20.02 -2.15
C ASP A 99 -9.06 -20.59 -3.57
N PRO A 100 -8.15 -21.56 -3.75
CA PRO A 100 -7.79 -22.09 -5.08
C PRO A 100 -8.95 -22.75 -5.81
N SER A 101 -9.96 -23.24 -5.10
CA SER A 101 -11.07 -23.99 -5.67
C SER A 101 -12.21 -23.10 -6.16
N THR A 102 -12.38 -21.94 -5.53
CA THR A 102 -13.50 -21.02 -5.82
C THR A 102 -13.06 -19.68 -6.38
N GLY A 103 -11.80 -19.29 -6.20
CA GLY A 103 -11.30 -17.95 -6.47
C GLY A 103 -11.68 -16.92 -5.40
N SER A 104 -12.31 -17.31 -4.29
CA SER A 104 -12.74 -16.35 -3.26
C SER A 104 -11.54 -15.75 -2.50
N VAL A 105 -11.48 -14.43 -2.40
CA VAL A 105 -10.51 -13.73 -1.55
C VAL A 105 -10.91 -13.88 -0.08
N LYS A 106 -9.95 -14.17 0.79
CA LYS A 106 -10.17 -14.39 2.23
C LYS A 106 -9.04 -13.81 3.08
N LEU A 107 -9.40 -13.27 4.24
CA LEU A 107 -8.43 -12.81 5.23
C LEU A 107 -7.54 -13.96 5.70
N SER A 108 -6.23 -13.72 5.80
CA SER A 108 -5.27 -14.73 6.27
C SER A 108 -5.19 -14.78 7.79
N ASP A 109 -5.47 -13.66 8.46
CA ASP A 109 -5.43 -13.54 9.92
C ASP A 109 -6.54 -12.60 10.43
N PRO A 110 -7.80 -13.08 10.52
CA PRO A 110 -8.90 -12.26 11.01
C PRO A 110 -8.67 -11.64 12.40
N ASP A 111 -7.84 -12.27 13.24
CA ASP A 111 -7.54 -11.73 14.57
C ASP A 111 -6.75 -10.42 14.45
N ALA A 112 -5.64 -10.44 13.70
CA ALA A 112 -4.88 -9.24 13.39
C ALA A 112 -5.71 -8.22 12.59
N ASP A 113 -6.45 -8.70 11.60
CA ASP A 113 -7.09 -7.88 10.59
C ASP A 113 -8.29 -7.09 11.15
N GLN A 114 -9.16 -7.74 11.92
CA GLN A 114 -10.49 -7.21 12.29
C GLN A 114 -10.85 -7.31 13.78
N VAL A 115 -10.18 -8.15 14.58
CA VAL A 115 -10.61 -8.43 15.97
C VAL A 115 -9.74 -7.76 17.02
N LYS A 116 -8.42 -7.71 16.82
CA LYS A 116 -7.48 -7.20 17.81
C LYS A 116 -7.88 -5.79 18.27
N HIS A 117 -8.07 -5.64 19.57
CA HIS A 117 -8.30 -4.34 20.18
C HIS A 117 -6.96 -3.66 20.46
N TYR A 118 -6.85 -2.43 19.98
CA TYR A 118 -5.74 -1.53 20.27
C TYR A 118 -6.11 -0.55 21.38
N ASP A 119 -5.12 0.21 21.86
CA ASP A 119 -5.35 1.26 22.85
C ASP A 119 -6.43 2.24 22.36
N GLY A 120 -7.47 2.42 23.19
CA GLY A 120 -8.64 3.24 22.88
C GLY A 120 -9.82 2.47 22.29
N ASP A 121 -9.66 1.18 21.95
CA ASP A 121 -10.77 0.33 21.53
C ASP A 121 -11.57 -0.17 22.74
N SER A 122 -12.90 -0.10 22.62
CA SER A 122 -13.82 -0.54 23.66
C SER A 122 -14.13 -2.01 23.52
N TRP A 123 -14.00 -2.75 24.62
CA TRP A 123 -14.41 -4.16 24.70
C TRP A 123 -15.92 -4.36 24.84
N ASN A 124 -16.68 -3.27 24.98
CA ASN A 124 -18.10 -3.29 25.31
C ASN A 124 -18.97 -2.71 24.20
N ASP A 125 -18.41 -2.39 23.03
CA ASP A 125 -19.23 -1.87 21.93
C ASP A 125 -20.18 -2.96 21.43
N THR A 126 -21.47 -2.62 21.35
CA THR A 126 -22.49 -3.51 20.83
C THR A 126 -22.54 -3.47 19.30
N GLY A 127 -22.86 -4.60 18.66
CA GLY A 127 -23.03 -4.68 17.20
C GLY A 127 -21.79 -5.17 16.46
N ASN A 128 -21.82 -5.09 15.13
CA ASN A 128 -20.73 -5.53 14.27
C ASN A 128 -19.76 -4.37 14.00
N ASN A 129 -18.78 -4.21 14.89
CA ASN A 129 -17.79 -3.13 14.82
C ASN A 129 -16.46 -3.64 14.27
N LEU A 130 -15.82 -2.81 13.44
CA LEU A 130 -14.48 -3.09 12.92
C LEU A 130 -13.42 -2.73 13.97
N TYR A 131 -12.52 -3.67 14.27
CA TYR A 131 -11.30 -3.47 15.06
C TYR A 131 -10.06 -3.85 14.24
N GLY A 132 -9.03 -4.37 14.90
CA GLY A 132 -7.82 -4.85 14.28
C GLY A 132 -7.07 -3.77 13.50
N ASN A 133 -6.20 -4.23 12.63
CA ASN A 133 -5.40 -3.37 11.79
C ASN A 133 -6.25 -2.50 10.87
N PHE A 134 -7.37 -3.02 10.35
CA PHE A 134 -8.23 -2.27 9.43
C PHE A 134 -8.87 -1.05 10.10
N LYS A 135 -9.32 -1.15 11.36
CA LYS A 135 -9.76 0.05 12.12
C LYS A 135 -8.62 1.07 12.23
N GLN A 136 -7.40 0.62 12.53
CA GLN A 136 -6.27 1.52 12.68
C GLN A 136 -5.90 2.21 11.36
N PHE A 137 -5.96 1.51 10.23
CA PHE A 137 -5.77 2.12 8.90
C PHE A 137 -6.88 3.10 8.54
N TYR A 138 -8.13 2.81 8.90
CA TYR A 138 -9.22 3.77 8.76
C TYR A 138 -8.95 5.06 9.55
N LEU A 139 -8.45 4.95 10.79
CA LEU A 139 -8.06 6.10 11.61
C LEU A 139 -6.86 6.87 11.02
N LEU A 140 -5.87 6.18 10.45
CA LEU A 140 -4.74 6.81 9.75
C LEU A 140 -5.21 7.59 8.51
N LYS A 141 -6.12 7.01 7.72
CA LYS A 141 -6.74 7.69 6.57
C LYS A 141 -7.53 8.93 6.98
N GLN A 142 -8.18 8.92 8.14
CA GLN A 142 -8.84 10.13 8.66
C GLN A 142 -7.84 11.26 8.96
N LYS A 143 -6.68 10.91 9.54
CA LYS A 143 -5.61 11.88 9.86
C LYS A 143 -4.87 12.37 8.62
N ASN A 144 -4.58 11.49 7.66
CA ASN A 144 -3.96 11.81 6.38
C ASN A 144 -4.93 11.46 5.23
N ARG A 145 -5.73 12.44 4.81
CA ARG A 145 -6.75 12.25 3.76
C ARG A 145 -6.20 11.92 2.37
N SER A 146 -4.90 12.12 2.14
CA SER A 146 -4.21 11.70 0.90
C SER A 146 -3.74 10.25 0.92
N LEU A 147 -3.68 9.62 2.09
CA LEU A 147 -3.23 8.25 2.22
C LEU A 147 -4.25 7.29 1.63
N LYS A 148 -3.76 6.37 0.81
CA LYS A 148 -4.53 5.26 0.23
C LYS A 148 -4.11 3.95 0.87
N VAL A 149 -5.07 3.08 1.16
CA VAL A 149 -4.79 1.74 1.71
C VAL A 149 -5.40 0.70 0.78
N LEU A 150 -4.55 -0.14 0.19
CA LEU A 150 -4.95 -1.19 -0.75
C LEU A 150 -4.82 -2.55 -0.08
N LEU A 151 -5.74 -3.46 -0.40
CA LEU A 151 -5.65 -4.86 0.01
C LEU A 151 -4.70 -5.60 -0.94
N SER A 152 -3.59 -6.13 -0.43
CA SER A 152 -2.66 -6.92 -1.25
C SER A 152 -3.01 -8.41 -1.16
N ILE A 153 -3.37 -8.98 -2.30
CA ILE A 153 -3.93 -10.33 -2.45
C ILE A 153 -2.86 -11.23 -3.09
N GLY A 154 -2.45 -12.27 -2.39
CA GLY A 154 -1.41 -13.19 -2.84
C GLY A 154 -0.09 -13.00 -2.08
N GLY A 155 0.96 -12.60 -2.80
CA GLY A 155 2.36 -12.66 -2.36
C GLY A 155 2.95 -14.04 -2.59
N TRP A 156 4.26 -14.17 -2.37
CA TRP A 156 5.00 -15.42 -2.60
C TRP A 156 4.27 -16.66 -2.07
N THR A 157 3.92 -16.69 -0.78
CA THR A 157 3.29 -17.84 -0.12
C THR A 157 1.93 -18.20 -0.72
N TYR A 158 1.04 -17.21 -0.89
CA TYR A 158 -0.31 -17.43 -1.43
C TYR A 158 -0.37 -17.38 -2.96
N SER A 159 0.78 -17.48 -3.62
CA SER A 159 0.89 -17.77 -5.05
C SER A 159 1.33 -19.20 -5.34
N GLN A 160 1.85 -19.91 -4.32
CA GLN A 160 2.30 -21.29 -4.47
C GLN A 160 1.12 -22.26 -4.49
N ALA A 161 1.42 -23.55 -4.69
CA ALA A 161 0.46 -24.65 -4.58
C ALA A 161 -0.84 -24.47 -5.40
N GLY A 162 -0.78 -23.70 -6.49
CA GLY A 162 -1.93 -23.49 -7.37
C GLY A 162 -3.00 -22.54 -6.82
N HIS A 163 -2.67 -21.69 -5.84
CA HIS A 163 -3.59 -20.70 -5.27
C HIS A 163 -4.23 -19.79 -6.33
N PHE A 164 -3.51 -19.47 -7.41
CA PHE A 164 -4.02 -18.70 -8.54
C PHE A 164 -4.50 -19.54 -9.74
N ASN A 165 -4.61 -20.88 -9.62
CA ASN A 165 -5.09 -21.69 -10.75
C ASN A 165 -6.51 -21.32 -11.20
N PHE A 166 -7.31 -20.73 -10.30
CA PHE A 166 -8.65 -20.24 -10.60
C PHE A 166 -8.70 -19.20 -11.73
N VAL A 167 -7.60 -18.51 -12.06
CA VAL A 167 -7.61 -17.44 -13.08
C VAL A 167 -8.00 -17.96 -14.47
N THR A 168 -7.88 -19.26 -14.72
CA THR A 168 -8.33 -19.86 -15.99
C THR A 168 -9.84 -20.11 -16.06
N ASP A 169 -10.58 -19.97 -14.96
CA ASP A 169 -12.03 -20.15 -14.88
C ASP A 169 -12.74 -18.79 -14.73
N ALA A 170 -13.60 -18.45 -15.70
CA ALA A 170 -14.31 -17.17 -15.71
C ALA A 170 -15.28 -16.99 -14.52
N SER A 171 -15.92 -18.07 -14.06
CA SER A 171 -16.82 -18.02 -12.92
C SER A 171 -16.03 -17.78 -11.63
N ALA A 172 -14.87 -18.43 -11.49
CA ALA A 172 -14.00 -18.22 -10.33
C ALA A 172 -13.40 -16.81 -10.31
N ARG A 173 -13.05 -16.22 -11.46
CA ARG A 173 -12.65 -14.81 -11.55
C ARG A 173 -13.77 -13.83 -11.16
N ALA A 174 -15.02 -14.17 -11.47
CA ALA A 174 -16.17 -13.40 -11.01
C ALA A 174 -16.35 -13.49 -9.48
N THR A 175 -16.17 -14.67 -8.89
CA THR A 175 -16.15 -14.88 -7.44
C THR A 175 -15.03 -14.09 -6.76
N PHE A 176 -13.82 -14.12 -7.34
CA PHE A 176 -12.70 -13.29 -6.90
C PHE A 176 -13.09 -11.82 -6.86
N SER A 177 -13.60 -11.30 -7.97
CA SER A 177 -13.95 -9.88 -8.07
C SER A 177 -15.01 -9.47 -7.05
N SER A 178 -16.04 -10.31 -6.86
CA SER A 178 -17.10 -10.04 -5.88
C SER A 178 -16.59 -10.05 -4.45
N SER A 179 -15.81 -11.07 -4.06
CA SER A 179 -15.28 -11.21 -2.70
C SER A 179 -14.23 -10.13 -2.37
N ALA A 180 -13.38 -9.76 -3.33
CA ALA A 180 -12.45 -8.64 -3.20
C ALA A 180 -13.19 -7.31 -2.95
N ILE A 181 -14.27 -7.04 -3.69
CA ILE A 181 -15.10 -5.84 -3.50
C ILE A 181 -15.76 -5.83 -2.12
N SER A 182 -16.29 -6.97 -1.66
CA SER A 182 -16.85 -7.09 -0.31
C SER A 182 -15.83 -6.75 0.78
N LEU A 183 -14.63 -7.35 0.72
CA LEU A 183 -13.56 -7.05 1.68
C LEU A 183 -13.10 -5.58 1.61
N LEU A 184 -13.04 -5.01 0.40
CA LEU A 184 -12.70 -3.61 0.22
C LEU A 184 -13.71 -2.70 0.94
N GLU A 185 -15.01 -2.95 0.72
CA GLU A 185 -16.10 -2.16 1.31
C GLU A 185 -16.16 -2.30 2.83
N ASP A 186 -16.16 -3.54 3.33
CA ASP A 186 -16.33 -3.83 4.75
C ASP A 186 -15.17 -3.27 5.59
N ASN A 187 -13.99 -3.10 4.99
CA ASN A 187 -12.77 -2.63 5.66
C ASN A 187 -12.36 -1.20 5.27
N GLY A 188 -13.15 -0.50 4.45
CA GLY A 188 -12.91 0.90 4.09
C GLY A 188 -11.62 1.15 3.29
N LEU A 189 -11.28 0.24 2.37
CA LEU A 189 -10.05 0.27 1.57
C LEU A 189 -10.24 1.08 0.27
N ASP A 190 -9.15 1.51 -0.36
CA ASP A 190 -9.19 2.35 -1.57
C ASP A 190 -8.98 1.58 -2.88
N GLY A 191 -8.72 0.28 -2.79
CA GLY A 191 -8.38 -0.55 -3.95
C GLY A 191 -7.79 -1.88 -3.55
N VAL A 192 -7.30 -2.57 -4.57
CA VAL A 192 -6.69 -3.90 -4.46
C VAL A 192 -5.36 -3.93 -5.21
N ASP A 193 -4.43 -4.66 -4.67
CA ASP A 193 -3.13 -4.96 -5.25
C ASP A 193 -3.05 -6.47 -5.48
N ILE A 194 -2.77 -6.88 -6.73
CA ILE A 194 -2.69 -8.30 -7.07
C ILE A 194 -1.22 -8.71 -7.14
N ASP A 195 -0.84 -9.63 -6.27
CA ASP A 195 0.52 -10.12 -6.14
C ASP A 195 0.56 -11.62 -6.47
N TYR A 196 0.44 -11.93 -7.76
CA TYR A 196 0.51 -13.30 -8.29
C TYR A 196 1.94 -13.63 -8.75
N GLU A 197 2.63 -14.47 -7.98
CA GLU A 197 4.03 -14.85 -8.16
C GLU A 197 4.23 -16.35 -8.52
N TYR A 198 4.28 -16.74 -9.80
CA TYR A 198 4.09 -15.95 -11.01
C TYR A 198 3.19 -16.69 -12.01
N PRO A 199 2.40 -15.98 -12.83
CA PRO A 199 1.66 -16.59 -13.93
C PRO A 199 2.62 -17.25 -14.93
N SER A 200 2.30 -18.48 -15.32
CA SER A 200 2.92 -19.12 -16.48
C SER A 200 2.33 -18.59 -17.79
N ALA A 201 3.02 -18.84 -18.90
CA ALA A 201 2.54 -18.48 -20.23
C ALA A 201 1.20 -19.16 -20.59
N GLY A 202 0.59 -18.72 -21.69
CA GLY A 202 -0.62 -19.34 -22.23
C GLY A 202 -1.86 -19.04 -21.38
N ALA A 203 -2.56 -20.09 -20.93
CA ALA A 203 -3.85 -19.96 -20.26
C ALA A 203 -3.77 -19.15 -18.95
N GLN A 204 -2.70 -19.30 -18.17
CA GLN A 204 -2.51 -18.57 -16.92
C GLN A 204 -2.30 -17.07 -17.18
N ALA A 205 -1.40 -16.71 -18.10
CA ALA A 205 -1.19 -15.33 -18.52
C ALA A 205 -2.47 -14.65 -19.08
N GLN A 206 -3.22 -15.37 -19.92
CA GLN A 206 -4.48 -14.86 -20.48
C GLN A 206 -5.57 -14.72 -19.40
N GLY A 207 -5.66 -15.70 -18.50
CA GLY A 207 -6.57 -15.68 -17.37
C GLY A 207 -6.27 -14.54 -16.40
N TYR A 208 -4.99 -14.24 -16.16
CA TYR A 208 -4.58 -13.13 -15.29
C TYR A 208 -4.92 -11.77 -15.92
N ALA A 209 -4.64 -11.57 -17.21
CA ALA A 209 -5.06 -10.36 -17.92
C ALA A 209 -6.59 -10.17 -17.91
N ALA A 210 -7.34 -11.27 -18.11
CA ALA A 210 -8.80 -11.26 -18.02
C ALA A 210 -9.29 -10.90 -16.61
N LEU A 211 -8.68 -11.47 -15.56
CA LEU A 211 -8.99 -11.15 -14.17
C LEU A 211 -8.90 -9.65 -13.89
N LEU A 212 -7.80 -9.01 -14.30
CA LEU A 212 -7.61 -7.58 -14.08
C LEU A 212 -8.66 -6.74 -14.82
N SER A 213 -9.01 -7.11 -16.06
CA SER A 213 -10.05 -6.44 -16.85
C SER A 213 -11.44 -6.60 -16.25
N GLU A 214 -11.79 -7.79 -15.81
CA GLU A 214 -13.08 -8.10 -15.17
C GLU A 214 -13.19 -7.37 -13.82
N LEU A 215 -12.12 -7.38 -13.02
CA LEU A 215 -12.04 -6.66 -11.75
C LEU A 215 -12.18 -5.15 -11.92
N ARG A 216 -11.53 -4.56 -12.93
CA ARG A 216 -11.72 -3.14 -13.30
C ARG A 216 -13.17 -2.84 -13.65
N THR A 217 -13.81 -3.70 -14.43
CA THR A 217 -15.22 -3.55 -14.80
C THR A 217 -16.13 -3.63 -13.58
N ALA A 218 -15.88 -4.59 -12.69
CA ALA A 218 -16.64 -4.78 -11.46
C ALA A 218 -16.50 -3.58 -10.50
N LEU A 219 -15.28 -3.09 -10.27
CA LEU A 219 -15.02 -1.92 -9.42
C LEU A 219 -15.61 -0.62 -9.99
N ASN A 220 -15.53 -0.41 -11.30
CA ASN A 220 -16.16 0.75 -11.94
C ASN A 220 -17.70 0.71 -11.81
N SER A 221 -18.28 -0.47 -12.00
CA SER A 221 -19.73 -0.67 -11.81
C SER A 221 -20.15 -0.43 -10.36
N HIS A 222 -19.33 -0.88 -9.42
CA HIS A 222 -19.53 -0.68 -7.99
C HIS A 222 -19.47 0.79 -7.59
N ALA A 223 -18.43 1.51 -8.01
CA ALA A 223 -18.31 2.97 -7.79
C ALA A 223 -19.51 3.74 -8.37
N THR A 224 -19.95 3.36 -9.59
CA THR A 224 -21.13 3.96 -10.24
C THR A 224 -22.39 3.74 -9.41
N LYS A 225 -22.63 2.52 -8.90
CA LYS A 225 -23.78 2.21 -8.05
C LYS A 225 -23.78 3.03 -6.75
N LYS A 226 -22.60 3.33 -6.21
CA LYS A 226 -22.45 4.16 -5.00
C LYS A 226 -22.45 5.67 -5.28
N GLY A 227 -22.47 6.09 -6.56
CA GLY A 227 -22.34 7.49 -6.94
C GLY A 227 -20.97 8.09 -6.60
N GLU A 228 -19.94 7.24 -6.51
CA GLU A 228 -18.57 7.66 -6.21
C GLU A 228 -17.85 8.07 -7.49
N THR A 229 -17.17 9.21 -7.44
CA THR A 229 -16.43 9.75 -8.59
C THR A 229 -14.93 9.44 -8.54
N ASN A 230 -14.42 9.07 -7.36
CA ASN A 230 -13.03 8.64 -7.22
C ASN A 230 -12.93 7.15 -7.58
N PRO A 231 -12.12 6.77 -8.57
CA PRO A 231 -11.98 5.38 -8.96
C PRO A 231 -11.24 4.58 -7.88
N TYR A 232 -11.72 3.37 -7.60
CA TYR A 232 -10.94 2.37 -6.86
C TYR A 232 -9.66 2.03 -7.62
N GLN A 233 -8.56 1.86 -6.88
CA GLN A 233 -7.28 1.51 -7.47
C GLN A 233 -7.15 0.01 -7.70
N ILE A 234 -6.48 -0.35 -8.79
CA ILE A 234 -6.03 -1.72 -9.04
C ILE A 234 -4.55 -1.63 -9.37
N THR A 235 -3.72 -2.35 -8.63
CA THR A 235 -2.30 -2.45 -8.92
C THR A 235 -1.91 -3.91 -9.09
N ALA A 236 -0.76 -4.14 -9.73
CA ALA A 236 -0.19 -5.46 -9.85
C ALA A 236 1.28 -5.41 -9.44
N VAL A 237 1.67 -6.31 -8.56
CA VAL A 237 3.06 -6.60 -8.25
C VAL A 237 3.59 -7.49 -9.35
N VAL A 238 4.76 -7.14 -9.90
CA VAL A 238 5.28 -7.79 -11.11
C VAL A 238 6.77 -8.09 -11.03
N PRO A 239 7.22 -9.23 -11.60
CA PRO A 239 8.60 -9.67 -11.53
C PRO A 239 9.55 -8.77 -12.33
N ALA A 240 10.78 -8.64 -11.87
CA ALA A 240 11.87 -8.07 -12.65
C ALA A 240 12.78 -9.13 -13.29
N GLY A 241 12.53 -10.43 -13.07
CA GLY A 241 13.25 -11.53 -13.71
C GLY A 241 12.62 -11.96 -15.05
N LYS A 242 13.45 -12.09 -16.09
CA LYS A 242 13.01 -12.34 -17.47
C LYS A 242 12.16 -13.57 -17.69
N SER A 243 12.46 -14.68 -17.03
CA SER A 243 11.69 -15.91 -17.14
C SER A 243 10.22 -15.73 -16.73
N ASN A 244 9.96 -14.75 -15.86
CA ASN A 244 8.64 -14.52 -15.28
C ASN A 244 7.93 -13.37 -15.99
N TYR A 245 8.59 -12.22 -16.18
CA TYR A 245 7.94 -11.10 -16.86
C TYR A 245 7.60 -11.41 -18.32
N ALA A 246 8.37 -12.26 -19.00
CA ALA A 246 8.13 -12.64 -20.40
C ALA A 246 6.80 -13.37 -20.62
N ASN A 247 6.19 -13.91 -19.56
CA ASN A 247 4.88 -14.56 -19.65
C ASN A 247 3.71 -13.55 -19.61
N LEU A 248 3.95 -12.31 -19.18
CA LEU A 248 2.89 -11.33 -18.95
C LEU A 248 2.37 -10.70 -20.25
N LEU A 249 1.05 -10.51 -20.32
CA LEU A 249 0.38 -9.82 -21.42
C LEU A 249 0.25 -8.33 -21.10
N VAL A 250 1.37 -7.63 -21.04
CA VAL A 250 1.48 -6.24 -20.52
C VAL A 250 0.46 -5.29 -21.16
N SER A 251 0.34 -5.30 -22.49
CA SER A 251 -0.60 -4.43 -23.22
C SER A 251 -2.08 -4.71 -22.92
N GLN A 252 -2.43 -5.94 -22.54
CA GLN A 252 -3.79 -6.28 -22.11
C GLN A 252 -4.06 -5.90 -20.65
N MET A 253 -3.03 -5.93 -19.82
CA MET A 253 -3.12 -5.63 -18.39
C MET A 253 -3.12 -4.12 -18.10
N ASP A 254 -2.27 -3.33 -18.78
CA ASP A 254 -2.05 -1.89 -18.49
C ASP A 254 -3.34 -1.07 -18.40
N PRO A 255 -4.35 -1.22 -19.30
CA PRO A 255 -5.58 -0.42 -19.23
C PRO A 255 -6.38 -0.61 -17.94
N SER A 256 -6.23 -1.76 -17.29
CA SER A 256 -6.93 -2.09 -16.04
C SER A 256 -6.22 -1.54 -14.80
N LEU A 257 -4.91 -1.32 -14.91
CA LEU A 257 -4.06 -0.96 -13.79
C LEU A 257 -3.95 0.55 -13.60
N THR A 258 -4.00 0.96 -12.34
CA THR A 258 -3.63 2.29 -11.87
C THR A 258 -2.13 2.49 -11.98
N PHE A 259 -1.35 1.54 -11.46
CA PHE A 259 0.10 1.46 -11.67
C PHE A 259 0.63 0.03 -11.42
N TRP A 260 1.85 -0.21 -11.89
CA TRP A 260 2.62 -1.44 -11.79
C TRP A 260 3.66 -1.33 -10.67
N ASN A 261 3.81 -2.34 -9.84
CA ASN A 261 4.81 -2.39 -8.78
C ASN A 261 5.90 -3.41 -9.16
N LEU A 262 6.98 -2.94 -9.77
CA LEU A 262 8.08 -3.80 -10.19
C LEU A 262 8.89 -4.24 -8.97
N MET A 263 8.98 -5.55 -8.73
CA MET A 263 9.85 -6.14 -7.71
C MET A 263 11.31 -6.12 -8.17
N ALA A 264 11.91 -4.94 -8.14
CA ALA A 264 13.29 -4.68 -8.54
C ALA A 264 14.29 -5.06 -7.43
N TYR A 265 14.13 -6.26 -6.90
CA TYR A 265 14.93 -6.85 -5.82
C TYR A 265 14.88 -8.38 -5.91
N ASP A 266 15.58 -9.07 -5.01
CA ASP A 266 15.75 -10.53 -4.99
C ASP A 266 16.32 -11.12 -6.29
N TYR A 267 17.18 -10.36 -6.98
CA TYR A 267 17.93 -10.85 -8.15
C TYR A 267 18.89 -11.99 -7.80
N THR A 268 19.49 -11.91 -6.61
CA THR A 268 20.48 -12.86 -6.12
C THR A 268 20.19 -13.21 -4.67
N GLY A 269 20.27 -14.50 -4.33
CA GLY A 269 19.95 -15.00 -2.99
C GLY A 269 20.58 -16.36 -2.72
N SER A 270 20.06 -17.07 -1.70
CA SER A 270 20.59 -18.39 -1.29
C SER A 270 20.45 -19.48 -2.36
N TRP A 271 19.64 -19.24 -3.39
CA TRP A 271 19.46 -20.11 -4.55
C TRP A 271 20.50 -19.88 -5.65
N SER A 272 21.25 -18.79 -5.60
CA SER A 272 22.26 -18.47 -6.59
C SER A 272 23.54 -19.27 -6.34
N THR A 273 24.19 -19.73 -7.41
CA THR A 273 25.47 -20.43 -7.34
C THR A 273 26.66 -19.49 -7.13
N THR A 274 26.45 -18.19 -7.36
CA THR A 274 27.44 -17.11 -7.19
C THR A 274 26.78 -15.95 -6.44
N SER A 275 27.54 -15.27 -5.59
CA SER A 275 27.10 -14.03 -4.94
C SER A 275 27.17 -12.86 -5.90
N ASP A 276 26.12 -12.04 -5.90
CA ASP A 276 25.96 -10.87 -6.78
C ASP A 276 24.97 -9.89 -6.13
N ASP A 277 24.78 -8.72 -6.74
CA ASP A 277 23.83 -7.70 -6.30
C ASP A 277 22.39 -8.24 -6.32
N GLN A 278 21.60 -7.96 -5.28
CA GLN A 278 20.21 -8.40 -5.19
C GLN A 278 19.20 -7.40 -5.77
N ALA A 279 19.63 -6.18 -6.12
CA ALA A 279 18.76 -5.08 -6.53
C ALA A 279 19.49 -4.04 -7.41
N ASN A 280 20.43 -4.48 -8.24
CA ASN A 280 21.21 -3.60 -9.12
C ASN A 280 20.33 -2.94 -10.19
N LEU A 281 20.49 -1.63 -10.36
CA LEU A 281 19.80 -0.88 -11.40
C LEU A 281 20.27 -1.27 -12.81
N TYR A 282 21.58 -1.49 -12.95
CA TYR A 282 22.23 -1.89 -14.19
C TYR A 282 22.99 -3.19 -13.96
N GLY A 283 22.90 -4.12 -14.90
CA GLY A 283 23.67 -5.35 -14.91
C GLY A 283 24.76 -5.33 -16.00
N PRO A 284 25.65 -6.32 -16.02
CA PRO A 284 26.47 -6.58 -17.20
C PRO A 284 25.57 -6.84 -18.42
N THR A 285 26.05 -6.57 -19.63
CA THR A 285 25.31 -6.82 -20.87
C THR A 285 24.84 -8.28 -20.92
N ASN A 286 23.53 -8.50 -21.12
CA ASN A 286 22.86 -9.81 -21.08
C ASN A 286 22.70 -10.45 -19.68
N SER A 287 22.75 -9.65 -18.60
CA SER A 287 22.16 -10.07 -17.32
C SER A 287 20.65 -10.29 -17.50
N ASP A 288 20.14 -11.42 -17.02
CA ASP A 288 18.69 -11.66 -16.95
C ASP A 288 18.07 -11.04 -15.67
N THR A 289 18.88 -10.34 -14.86
CA THR A 289 18.53 -9.77 -13.55
C THR A 289 19.15 -8.39 -13.36
N ASP A 290 18.53 -7.36 -13.94
CA ASP A 290 18.76 -5.94 -13.61
C ASP A 290 17.50 -5.11 -13.86
N THR A 291 17.37 -4.00 -13.14
CA THR A 291 16.13 -3.20 -13.14
C THR A 291 15.89 -2.45 -14.45
N ASP A 292 16.93 -1.92 -15.08
CA ASP A 292 16.82 -1.15 -16.34
C ASP A 292 16.34 -2.03 -17.49
N THR A 293 16.87 -3.25 -17.63
CA THR A 293 16.43 -4.23 -18.61
C THR A 293 14.96 -4.59 -18.42
N ALA A 294 14.52 -4.85 -17.18
CA ALA A 294 13.12 -5.14 -16.88
C ALA A 294 12.20 -3.97 -17.26
N ILE A 295 12.51 -2.74 -16.81
CA ILE A 295 11.71 -1.54 -17.12
C ILE A 295 11.59 -1.33 -18.63
N LYS A 296 12.70 -1.42 -19.37
CA LYS A 296 12.69 -1.27 -20.83
C LYS A 296 11.81 -2.33 -21.50
N TRP A 297 11.84 -3.56 -21.00
CA TRP A 297 10.98 -4.62 -21.51
C TRP A 297 9.49 -4.31 -21.27
N TYR A 298 9.10 -3.88 -20.07
CA TYR A 298 7.70 -3.50 -19.78
C TYR A 298 7.21 -2.37 -20.69
N ILE A 299 8.01 -1.31 -20.87
CA ILE A 299 7.68 -0.19 -21.76
C ILE A 299 7.54 -0.67 -23.20
N ALA A 300 8.48 -1.49 -23.68
CA ALA A 300 8.43 -2.04 -25.05
C ALA A 300 7.22 -2.96 -25.28
N ASN A 301 6.64 -3.54 -24.24
CA ASN A 301 5.46 -4.42 -24.31
C ASN A 301 4.14 -3.73 -23.95
N GLY A 302 4.15 -2.39 -23.85
CA GLY A 302 2.93 -1.59 -23.75
C GLY A 302 2.59 -1.06 -22.36
N ALA A 303 3.49 -1.17 -21.38
CA ALA A 303 3.29 -0.50 -20.10
C ALA A 303 3.39 1.01 -20.27
N THR A 304 2.44 1.74 -19.69
CA THR A 304 2.49 3.20 -19.64
C THR A 304 3.63 3.62 -18.70
N THR A 305 4.63 4.36 -19.18
CA THR A 305 5.82 4.71 -18.38
C THR A 305 5.49 5.40 -17.06
N SER A 306 4.49 6.30 -17.03
CA SER A 306 4.07 6.99 -15.82
C SER A 306 3.37 6.10 -14.79
N LYS A 307 3.02 4.86 -15.16
CA LYS A 307 2.43 3.85 -14.30
C LYS A 307 3.47 2.90 -13.69
N LEU A 308 4.75 2.98 -14.06
CA LEU A 308 5.77 2.07 -13.52
C LEU A 308 6.31 2.60 -12.18
N VAL A 309 6.19 1.79 -11.13
CA VAL A 309 6.74 2.04 -9.80
C VAL A 309 7.88 1.06 -9.55
N MET A 310 9.05 1.58 -9.17
CA MET A 310 10.21 0.78 -8.85
C MET A 310 10.16 0.38 -7.37
N GLY A 311 10.03 -0.91 -7.10
CA GLY A 311 10.20 -1.47 -5.77
C GLY A 311 11.64 -1.29 -5.29
N THR A 312 11.81 -0.98 -4.02
CA THR A 312 13.14 -0.87 -3.41
C THR A 312 13.22 -1.82 -2.22
N TYR A 313 14.35 -2.49 -2.10
CA TYR A 313 14.62 -3.35 -0.96
C TYR A 313 15.06 -2.51 0.25
N ILE A 314 14.38 -2.69 1.38
CA ILE A 314 14.75 -2.05 2.65
C ILE A 314 15.05 -3.17 3.66
N SER A 315 16.33 -3.33 4.02
CA SER A 315 16.69 -4.08 5.23
C SER A 315 16.78 -3.11 6.41
N ARG A 316 16.16 -3.46 7.53
CA ARG A 316 16.25 -2.69 8.77
C ARG A 316 17.40 -3.24 9.61
N SER A 317 18.38 -2.38 9.94
CA SER A 317 19.18 -2.54 11.15
C SER A 317 18.42 -1.91 12.32
N SER A 318 18.47 -2.54 13.49
CA SER A 318 17.77 -2.07 14.69
C SER A 318 18.15 -0.62 15.04
N GLY A 319 17.22 0.31 14.86
CA GLY A 319 17.40 1.72 15.19
C GLY A 319 16.45 2.59 14.38
N SER A 320 15.95 3.66 14.99
CA SER A 320 14.99 4.59 14.38
C SER A 320 15.67 5.41 13.28
N ILE A 321 15.49 5.05 12.01
CA ILE A 321 15.85 5.95 10.90
C ILE A 321 14.57 6.62 10.39
N LYS A 322 14.53 7.93 10.53
CA LYS A 322 13.62 8.81 9.79
C LYS A 322 14.21 8.97 8.39
N PHE A 323 13.67 8.29 7.39
CA PHE A 323 14.02 8.59 6.01
C PHE A 323 13.21 9.81 5.58
N ASN A 324 13.88 10.92 5.28
CA ASN A 324 13.25 12.02 4.57
C ASN A 324 13.15 11.64 3.09
N ALA A 325 12.18 12.22 2.37
CA ALA A 325 12.03 12.02 0.93
C ALA A 325 13.27 12.48 0.14
N ASP A 326 14.14 13.31 0.74
CA ASP A 326 15.35 13.84 0.11
C ASP A 326 16.43 12.77 -0.08
N ASP A 327 16.48 11.74 0.75
CA ASP A 327 17.50 10.68 0.62
C ASP A 327 17.15 9.69 -0.51
N LEU A 328 15.86 9.37 -0.69
CA LEU A 328 15.33 8.69 -1.89
C LEU A 328 15.48 9.56 -3.15
N TYR A 329 15.27 10.88 -3.02
CA TYR A 329 15.45 11.83 -4.12
C TYR A 329 16.91 11.97 -4.55
N LYS A 330 17.87 11.96 -3.61
CA LYS A 330 19.33 11.97 -3.89
C LYS A 330 19.79 10.67 -4.53
N ALA A 331 19.27 9.52 -4.09
CA ALA A 331 19.50 8.24 -4.76
C ALA A 331 19.03 8.33 -6.23
N CYS A 332 17.82 8.86 -6.46
CA CYS A 332 17.31 9.12 -7.81
C CYS A 332 18.08 10.20 -8.60
N HIS A 333 18.68 11.21 -7.96
CA HIS A 333 19.41 12.29 -8.64
C HIS A 333 20.85 11.91 -8.99
N SER A 334 21.49 11.04 -8.21
CA SER A 334 22.80 10.48 -8.54
C SER A 334 22.80 9.68 -9.86
N MET A 335 21.61 9.18 -10.27
CA MET A 335 21.37 8.46 -11.54
C MET A 335 21.72 9.29 -12.80
N ALA A 336 21.77 10.62 -12.72
CA ALA A 336 22.04 11.47 -13.87
C ALA A 336 23.54 11.76 -14.10
N ALA A 337 24.42 11.46 -13.14
CA ALA A 337 25.74 12.11 -13.08
C ALA A 337 26.98 11.21 -13.29
N HIS A 338 26.89 9.87 -13.27
CA HIS A 338 28.10 9.02 -13.20
C HIS A 338 28.21 7.98 -14.33
N LEU A 339 28.57 8.47 -15.53
CA LEU A 339 29.30 7.68 -16.52
C LEU A 339 30.76 7.49 -16.05
N LYS A 340 31.16 6.24 -15.69
CA LYS A 340 32.48 5.55 -15.94
C LYS A 340 32.98 4.63 -14.79
N ILE A 341 32.84 3.29 -14.98
CA ILE A 341 33.65 2.04 -14.70
C ILE A 341 34.82 2.04 -13.65
N PRO A 342 35.36 0.91 -13.07
CA PRO A 342 35.03 -0.54 -13.02
C PRO A 342 35.10 -1.26 -11.62
N THR A 343 34.80 -2.57 -11.64
CA THR A 343 34.60 -3.66 -10.62
C THR A 343 35.76 -4.06 -9.68
N GLU A 344 35.45 -4.66 -8.50
CA GLU A 344 36.10 -5.88 -7.93
C GLU A 344 35.39 -6.42 -6.66
N SER A 345 35.51 -7.73 -6.41
CA SER A 345 34.67 -8.64 -5.60
C SER A 345 35.04 -8.81 -4.11
N ALA A 346 34.07 -9.17 -3.24
CA ALA A 346 34.25 -10.02 -2.04
C ALA A 346 32.94 -10.34 -1.29
N ASN A 347 32.77 -11.60 -0.85
CA ASN A 347 31.65 -12.16 -0.07
C ASN A 347 31.69 -11.79 1.43
N LEU A 348 30.51 -11.74 2.11
CA LEU A 348 30.17 -12.30 3.45
C LEU A 348 28.90 -11.65 4.09
N SER A 349 28.25 -12.39 5.00
CA SER A 349 26.90 -12.21 5.60
C SER A 349 26.73 -11.07 6.63
N ALA A 350 25.49 -10.57 6.78
CA ALA A 350 25.15 -9.35 7.52
C ALA A 350 24.46 -9.56 8.88
N GLU A 351 25.21 -9.91 9.94
CA GLU A 351 24.72 -9.81 11.34
C GLU A 351 25.41 -8.76 12.21
N SER A 352 26.34 -7.97 11.66
CA SER A 352 26.94 -6.86 12.42
C SER A 352 27.67 -5.90 11.49
N VAL A 353 27.09 -4.74 11.15
CA VAL A 353 27.89 -3.61 10.64
C VAL A 353 27.14 -2.29 10.90
N PRO A 354 27.82 -1.22 11.34
CA PRO A 354 29.24 -0.97 11.08
C PRO A 354 30.18 -1.69 12.07
N VAL A 355 30.93 -2.68 11.60
CA VAL A 355 32.15 -3.16 12.24
C VAL A 355 33.25 -2.25 11.68
N LEU A 356 33.91 -1.51 12.57
CA LEU A 356 35.03 -0.64 12.23
C LEU A 356 36.05 -1.41 11.37
N GLY A 357 36.45 -0.84 10.23
CA GLY A 357 37.59 -1.32 9.44
C GLY A 357 37.27 -2.11 8.17
N ARG A 358 36.01 -2.27 7.77
CA ARG A 358 35.64 -2.86 6.46
C ARG A 358 34.84 -1.88 5.60
N ARG A 359 35.13 -1.86 4.29
CA ARG A 359 34.33 -1.15 3.28
C ARG A 359 33.09 -1.99 2.96
N VAL A 360 31.92 -1.36 2.94
CA VAL A 360 30.60 -2.00 2.95
C VAL A 360 30.25 -2.58 1.57
N PHE A 361 29.88 -3.87 1.53
CA PHE A 361 29.09 -4.51 0.47
C PHE A 361 28.08 -5.42 1.18
N MET A 362 26.77 -5.20 0.99
CA MET A 362 25.70 -5.81 1.81
C MET A 362 24.71 -6.57 0.93
N THR A 363 24.37 -7.80 1.31
CA THR A 363 23.06 -8.46 1.04
C THR A 363 22.83 -9.64 2.01
N THR A 364 21.74 -9.61 2.80
CA THR A 364 21.13 -10.83 3.39
C THR A 364 19.67 -10.63 3.84
N ARG A 365 18.87 -11.69 3.67
CA ARG A 365 17.40 -11.90 3.78
C ARG A 365 16.74 -11.52 5.12
N LEU A 366 15.49 -11.04 5.06
CA LEU A 366 14.44 -11.42 6.01
C LEU A 366 13.24 -11.93 5.20
N SER A 367 12.82 -13.16 5.50
CA SER A 367 11.67 -13.82 4.87
C SER A 367 10.41 -12.95 4.90
N LEU A 368 9.92 -12.62 3.70
CA LEU A 368 8.52 -12.27 3.44
C LEU A 368 7.65 -13.51 3.69
#